data_AF-A0A397F7H0-F1
#
_entry.id   AF-A0A397F7H0-F1
#
_cell.length_a   1.000
_cell.length_b   1.000
_cell.length_c   1.000
_cell.angle_alpha   90.00
_cell.angle_beta   90.00
_cell.angle_gamma   90.00
#
_symmetry.space_group_name_H-M   'P 1'
#
loop_
_entity.id
_entity.type
_entity.pdbx_description
1 polymer ?
#
loop_
_entity_poly.entity_id
_entity_poly.type
_entity_poly.pdbx_seq_one_letter_code
_entity_poly.pdbx_strand_id
1 'polypeptide(L)'
;MNEDDALASSTEELRDATSPESVESNQPHECQGKGTRREANTRPARSTNSKFGQVQPRYLDINRSTNYVRNRTEQLQRRRDLEKANSARANERMQQCRALTELKHTQEQIYRQWLQASNADAHRLRNASNSTAFQTKAISTKANASFTVTA
;
A
#
# COMPACT_ATOMS: atom_id res chain seq x y z
N MET A 1 -6.59 27.28 -28.54
CA MET A 1 -5.39 27.74 -27.82
C MET A 1 -5.00 26.60 -26.92
N ASN A 2 -3.96 25.88 -27.33
CA ASN A 2 -3.33 24.80 -26.58
C ASN A 2 -2.27 25.47 -25.70
N GLU A 3 -2.27 25.17 -24.41
CA GLU A 3 -1.14 25.48 -23.52
C GLU A 3 -0.84 24.16 -22.81
N ASP A 4 0.09 23.44 -23.44
CA ASP A 4 0.87 22.36 -22.85
C ASP A 4 1.84 22.99 -21.85
N ASP A 5 1.65 22.76 -20.56
CA ASP A 5 2.71 22.94 -19.57
C ASP A 5 3.05 21.59 -18.94
N ALA A 6 3.97 20.93 -19.63
CA ALA A 6 4.74 19.81 -19.16
C ALA A 6 5.72 20.28 -18.09
N LEU A 7 5.56 19.78 -16.86
CA LEU A 7 6.67 19.65 -15.92
C LEU A 7 7.04 18.18 -15.80
N ALA A 8 7.80 17.74 -16.79
CA ALA A 8 8.73 16.63 -16.68
C ALA A 8 9.85 17.02 -15.71
N SER A 9 9.81 16.50 -14.49
CA SER A 9 10.99 16.44 -13.62
C SER A 9 11.59 15.05 -13.77
N SER A 10 12.42 14.92 -14.80
CA SER A 10 13.30 13.78 -15.05
C SER A 10 14.59 13.98 -14.28
N THR A 11 14.94 13.06 -13.38
CA THR A 11 16.29 12.68 -12.89
C THR A 11 16.11 11.82 -11.65
N GLU A 12 16.66 10.63 -11.44
CA GLU A 12 17.46 9.71 -12.23
C GLU A 12 17.27 8.33 -11.54
N GLU A 13 17.18 7.28 -12.36
CA GLU A 13 17.82 5.98 -12.16
C GLU A 13 18.12 5.55 -10.70
N LEU A 14 17.27 4.69 -10.13
CA LEU A 14 17.73 3.68 -9.17
C LEU A 14 17.42 2.30 -9.74
N ARG A 15 18.23 1.90 -10.73
CA ARG A 15 18.27 0.53 -11.23
C ARG A 15 19.05 -0.33 -10.24
N ASP A 16 18.31 -1.25 -9.63
CA ASP A 16 18.62 -2.66 -9.41
C ASP A 16 20.11 -3.07 -9.38
N ALA A 17 20.61 -3.42 -8.19
CA ALA A 17 21.77 -4.28 -8.01
C ALA A 17 21.77 -4.93 -6.62
N THR A 18 20.77 -5.79 -6.35
CA THR A 18 21.02 -6.93 -5.45
C THR A 18 20.85 -8.19 -6.27
N SER A 19 21.87 -8.45 -7.09
CA SER A 19 22.08 -9.74 -7.72
C SER A 19 22.03 -10.82 -6.63
N PRO A 20 21.28 -11.93 -6.82
CA PRO A 20 21.42 -13.08 -5.96
C PRO A 20 22.84 -13.59 -6.16
N GLU A 21 23.62 -13.66 -5.07
CA GLU A 21 24.85 -14.43 -5.07
C GLU A 21 24.48 -15.86 -5.46
N SER A 22 24.74 -16.15 -6.72
CA SER A 22 24.65 -17.48 -7.27
C SER A 22 25.98 -18.14 -6.96
N VAL A 23 25.91 -19.43 -6.65
CA VAL A 23 27.03 -20.36 -6.55
C VAL A 23 27.67 -20.41 -5.16
N GLU A 24 27.04 -21.17 -4.26
CA GLU A 24 27.82 -22.23 -3.61
C GLU A 24 27.20 -23.57 -3.96
N SER A 25 27.73 -24.11 -5.05
CA SER A 25 27.57 -25.50 -5.44
C SER A 25 27.99 -26.36 -4.25
N ASN A 26 27.03 -26.99 -3.57
CA ASN A 26 27.33 -28.11 -2.68
C ASN A 26 27.72 -29.32 -3.53
N GLN A 27 28.85 -29.25 -4.22
CA GLN A 27 29.53 -30.45 -4.66
C GLN A 27 30.07 -31.16 -3.42
N PRO A 28 29.91 -32.49 -3.32
CA PRO A 28 30.62 -33.25 -2.30
C PRO A 28 32.11 -33.06 -2.55
N HIS A 29 32.84 -32.60 -1.53
CA HIS A 29 34.28 -32.50 -1.58
C HIS A 29 34.88 -33.91 -1.71
N GLU A 30 35.10 -34.36 -2.94
CA GLU A 30 35.91 -35.54 -3.20
C GLU A 30 37.36 -35.20 -2.88
N CYS A 31 37.77 -35.48 -1.64
CA CYS A 31 39.19 -35.49 -1.27
C CYS A 31 39.88 -36.70 -1.90
N GLN A 32 40.14 -36.66 -3.21
CA GLN A 32 41.16 -37.51 -3.83
C GLN A 32 42.53 -36.83 -3.72
N GLY A 33 43.20 -37.09 -2.61
CA GLY A 33 44.62 -36.82 -2.42
C GLY A 33 45.35 -38.13 -2.14
N LYS A 34 45.90 -38.75 -3.20
CA LYS A 34 46.79 -39.92 -3.10
C LYS A 34 48.12 -39.49 -2.47
N GLY A 35 48.25 -39.68 -1.16
CA GLY A 35 49.52 -39.61 -0.45
C GLY A 35 50.03 -41.02 -0.14
N THR A 36 51.02 -41.49 -0.89
CA THR A 36 51.76 -42.72 -0.62
C THR A 36 52.55 -42.59 0.68
N ARG A 37 52.05 -43.17 1.77
CA ARG A 37 52.90 -43.52 2.91
C ARG A 37 52.50 -44.88 3.45
N ARG A 38 53.28 -45.90 3.07
CA ARG A 38 53.28 -47.21 3.72
C ARG A 38 53.75 -47.03 5.16
N GLU A 39 52.85 -47.12 6.11
CA GLU A 39 53.16 -47.67 7.44
C GLU A 39 52.09 -48.71 7.77
N ALA A 40 52.55 -49.94 7.88
CA ALA A 40 51.73 -51.10 8.20
C ALA A 40 51.30 -51.00 9.68
N ASN A 41 50.06 -50.58 9.90
CA ASN A 41 49.37 -50.87 11.15
C ASN A 41 48.06 -51.58 10.79
N THR A 42 48.19 -52.86 10.48
CA THR A 42 47.08 -53.72 10.07
C THR A 42 46.18 -53.97 11.27
N ARG A 43 45.23 -53.05 11.50
CA ARG A 43 44.08 -53.32 12.37
C ARG A 43 43.38 -54.56 11.79
N PRO A 44 43.06 -55.58 12.60
CA PRO A 44 42.40 -56.77 12.06
C PRO A 44 41.11 -56.33 11.37
N ALA A 45 40.97 -56.69 10.09
CA ALA A 45 39.79 -56.43 9.30
C ALA A 45 38.61 -57.10 10.02
N ARG A 46 37.81 -56.29 10.72
CA ARG A 46 36.54 -56.75 11.28
C ARG A 46 35.67 -57.06 10.06
N SER A 47 35.61 -58.34 9.70
CA SER A 47 34.65 -58.88 8.74
C SER A 47 33.27 -58.44 9.19
N THR A 48 32.74 -57.38 8.57
CA THR A 48 31.35 -56.99 8.73
C THR A 48 30.54 -57.96 7.91
N ASN A 49 30.29 -59.15 8.47
CA ASN A 49 29.12 -59.94 8.13
C ASN A 49 27.89 -59.11 8.52
N SER A 50 27.55 -58.13 7.69
CA SER A 50 26.42 -57.23 7.92
C SER A 50 25.15 -57.94 7.50
N LYS A 51 24.70 -58.88 8.33
CA LYS A 51 23.31 -59.38 8.31
C LYS A 51 22.32 -58.30 8.78
N PHE A 52 22.82 -57.16 9.26
CA PHE A 52 22.04 -55.98 9.55
C PHE A 52 22.14 -55.06 8.33
N GLY A 53 21.02 -54.79 7.66
CA GLY A 53 20.98 -53.76 6.62
C GLY A 53 21.57 -52.46 7.14
N GLN A 54 22.21 -51.68 6.27
CA GLN A 54 22.70 -50.34 6.61
C GLN A 54 21.53 -49.49 7.14
N VAL A 55 21.33 -49.51 8.46
CA VAL A 55 20.36 -48.63 9.12
C VAL A 55 21.04 -47.27 9.20
N GLN A 56 20.58 -46.36 8.34
CA GLN A 56 20.95 -44.94 8.41
C GLN A 56 20.77 -44.45 9.86
N PRO A 57 21.81 -43.89 10.48
CA PRO A 57 21.72 -43.37 11.83
C PRO A 57 20.57 -42.36 11.96
N ARG A 58 19.74 -42.54 13.00
CA ARG A 58 18.53 -41.73 13.23
C ARG A 58 18.77 -40.21 13.27
N TYR A 59 19.98 -39.76 13.58
CA TYR A 59 20.35 -38.34 13.62
C TYR A 59 20.53 -37.70 12.23
N LEU A 60 20.63 -38.49 11.16
CA LEU A 60 20.65 -38.00 9.77
C LEU A 60 19.25 -37.67 9.24
N ASP A 61 18.20 -38.15 9.93
CA ASP A 61 16.81 -37.79 9.63
C ASP A 61 16.43 -36.50 10.39
N ILE A 62 16.90 -35.36 9.88
CA ILE A 62 16.64 -34.03 10.46
C ILE A 62 15.13 -33.78 10.65
N ASN A 63 14.29 -34.34 9.77
CA ASN A 63 12.84 -34.19 9.84
C ASN A 63 12.22 -34.92 11.05
N ARG A 64 12.92 -35.91 11.62
CA ARG A 64 12.54 -36.57 12.88
C ARG A 64 13.12 -35.91 14.13
N SER A 65 14.02 -34.94 13.99
CA SER A 65 14.55 -34.20 15.14
C SER A 65 13.47 -33.33 15.76
N THR A 66 13.20 -33.53 17.04
CA THR A 66 12.22 -32.76 17.81
C THR A 66 12.55 -31.26 17.83
N ASN A 67 13.84 -30.92 17.92
CA ASN A 67 14.30 -29.52 17.91
C ASN A 67 14.07 -28.88 16.54
N TYR A 68 14.36 -29.60 15.45
CA TYR A 68 14.10 -29.10 14.10
C TYR A 68 12.61 -28.86 13.85
N VAL A 69 11.76 -29.83 14.21
CA VAL A 69 10.31 -29.71 14.06
C VAL A 69 9.75 -28.54 14.87
N ARG A 70 10.20 -28.36 16.12
CA ARG A 70 9.79 -27.23 16.96
C ARG A 70 10.18 -25.89 16.33
N ASN A 71 11.45 -25.73 15.94
CA ASN A 71 11.94 -24.49 15.33
C ASN A 71 11.23 -24.19 14.01
N ARG A 72 11.01 -25.20 13.16
CA ARG A 72 10.28 -25.05 11.90
C ARG A 72 8.84 -24.59 12.14
N THR A 73 8.17 -25.17 13.14
CA THR A 73 6.80 -24.79 13.50
C THR A 73 6.73 -23.36 14.00
N GLU A 74 7.68 -22.97 14.85
CA GLU A 74 7.77 -21.61 15.36
C GLU A 74 8.04 -20.58 14.25
N GLN A 75 8.96 -20.89 13.32
CA GLN A 75 9.22 -20.03 12.17
C GLN A 75 8.00 -19.87 11.27
N LEU A 76 7.26 -20.96 11.01
CA LEU A 76 6.02 -20.91 10.25
C LEU A 76 4.96 -20.06 10.96
N GLN A 77 4.86 -20.15 12.29
CA GLN A 77 3.94 -19.33 13.07
C GLN A 77 4.31 -17.85 13.01
N ARG A 78 5.58 -17.50 13.25
CA ARG A 78 6.06 -16.12 13.13
C ARG A 78 5.81 -15.54 11.75
N ARG A 79 6.00 -16.33 10.69
CA ARG A 79 5.70 -15.91 9.31
C ARG A 79 4.22 -15.58 9.13
N ARG A 80 3.31 -16.44 9.61
CA ARG A 80 1.86 -16.19 9.54
C ARG A 80 1.46 -14.95 10.33
N ASP A 81 2.05 -14.75 11.51
CA ASP A 81 1.75 -13.59 12.35
C ASP A 81 2.21 -12.28 11.68
N LEU A 82 3.39 -12.29 11.06
CA LEU A 82 3.88 -11.16 10.27
C LEU A 82 3.00 -10.88 9.05
N GLU A 83 2.59 -11.92 8.32
CA GLU A 83 1.70 -11.79 7.17
C GLU A 83 0.35 -11.20 7.57
N LYS A 84 -0.21 -11.66 8.69
CA LYS A 84 -1.46 -11.12 9.26
C LYS A 84 -1.31 -9.66 9.67
N ALA A 85 -0.23 -9.31 10.38
CA ALA A 85 0.03 -7.94 10.82
C ALA A 85 0.25 -6.98 9.63
N ASN A 86 0.96 -7.44 8.60
CA ASN A 86 1.17 -6.66 7.38
C ASN A 86 -0.15 -6.45 6.63
N SER A 87 -0.93 -7.52 6.47
CA SER A 87 -2.26 -7.45 5.83
C SER A 87 -3.20 -6.50 6.58
N ALA A 88 -3.21 -6.55 7.91
CA ALA A 88 -3.99 -5.63 8.73
C ALA A 88 -3.58 -4.16 8.52
N ARG A 89 -2.27 -3.87 8.52
CA ARG A 89 -1.75 -2.52 8.24
C ARG A 89 -2.08 -2.05 6.82
N ALA A 90 -2.02 -2.93 5.83
CA ALA A 90 -2.39 -2.61 4.46
C ALA A 90 -3.88 -2.26 4.35
N ASN A 91 -4.75 -3.03 5.01
CA ASN A 91 -6.18 -2.76 5.07
C ASN A 91 -6.49 -1.44 5.80
N GLU A 92 -5.79 -1.16 6.90
CA GLU A 92 -5.92 0.11 7.62
C GLU A 92 -5.57 1.30 6.73
N ARG A 93 -4.45 1.25 6.01
CA ARG A 93 -4.07 2.30 5.05
C ARG A 93 -5.12 2.49 3.96
N MET A 94 -5.67 1.39 3.42
CA MET A 94 -6.72 1.46 2.43
C MET A 94 -7.98 2.15 2.98
N GLN A 95 -8.38 1.83 4.22
CA GLN A 95 -9.51 2.48 4.88
C GLN A 95 -9.26 3.98 5.12
N GLN A 96 -8.05 4.35 5.57
CA GLN A 96 -7.66 5.76 5.74
C GLN A 96 -7.72 6.52 4.41
N CYS A 97 -7.22 5.96 3.31
CA CYS A 97 -7.31 6.59 1.99
C CYS A 97 -8.76 6.79 1.54
N ARG A 98 -9.64 5.80 1.77
CA ARG A 98 -11.08 5.92 1.47
C ARG A 98 -11.73 7.03 2.29
N ALA A 99 -11.50 7.04 3.59
CA ALA A 99 -12.04 8.06 4.50
C ALA A 99 -11.57 9.48 4.12
N LEU A 100 -10.30 9.65 3.76
CA LEU A 100 -9.78 10.94 3.28
C LEU A 100 -10.42 11.38 1.97
N THR A 101 -10.65 10.44 1.05
CA THR A 101 -11.30 10.72 -0.24
C THR A 101 -12.75 11.14 -0.04
N GLU A 102 -13.49 10.44 0.83
CA GLU A 102 -14.86 10.78 1.22
C GLU A 102 -14.92 12.14 1.92
N LEU A 103 -13.99 12.42 2.83
CA LEU A 103 -13.92 13.72 3.51
C LEU A 103 -13.67 14.86 2.51
N LYS A 104 -12.74 14.69 1.57
CA LYS A 104 -12.49 15.67 0.52
C LYS A 104 -13.74 15.91 -0.32
N HIS A 105 -14.42 14.83 -0.72
CA HIS A 105 -15.62 14.91 -1.53
C HIS A 105 -16.76 15.65 -0.81
N THR A 106 -17.00 15.32 0.47
CA THR A 106 -18.02 15.98 1.29
C THR A 106 -17.72 17.46 1.50
N GLN A 107 -16.47 17.84 1.77
CA GLN A 107 -16.08 19.25 1.86
C GLN A 107 -16.32 20.00 0.56
N GLU A 108 -15.99 19.40 -0.58
CA GLU A 108 -16.25 20.00 -1.89
C GLU A 108 -17.75 20.17 -2.16
N GLN A 109 -18.57 19.17 -1.83
CA GLN A 109 -20.02 19.24 -1.96
C GLN A 109 -20.60 20.36 -1.09
N ILE A 110 -20.18 20.47 0.17
CA ILE A 110 -20.61 21.53 1.09
C ILE A 110 -20.25 22.89 0.52
N TYR A 111 -19.02 23.07 0.02
CA TYR A 111 -18.59 24.32 -0.59
C TYR A 111 -19.43 24.70 -1.81
N ARG A 112 -19.69 23.74 -2.71
CA ARG A 112 -20.54 23.94 -3.89
C ARG A 112 -21.97 24.32 -3.48
N GLN A 113 -22.53 23.65 -2.48
CA GLN A 113 -23.87 23.95 -1.97
C GLN A 113 -23.94 25.34 -1.35
N TRP A 114 -22.93 25.72 -0.56
CA TRP A 114 -22.82 27.07 0.00
C TRP A 114 -22.77 28.14 -1.09
N LEU A 115 -21.98 27.92 -2.14
CA LEU A 115 -21.88 28.83 -3.27
C LEU A 115 -23.23 28.99 -4.00
N GLN A 116 -23.93 27.87 -4.22
CA GLN A 116 -25.27 27.88 -4.83
C GLN A 116 -26.28 28.64 -3.97
N ALA A 117 -26.29 28.40 -2.66
CA ALA A 117 -27.17 29.08 -1.71
C ALA A 117 -26.87 30.59 -1.68
N SER A 118 -25.60 30.98 -1.60
CA SER A 118 -25.18 32.39 -1.62
C SER A 118 -25.61 33.09 -2.90
N ASN A 119 -25.42 32.45 -4.07
CA ASN A 119 -25.87 32.99 -5.35
C ASN A 119 -27.40 33.10 -5.42
N ALA A 120 -28.13 32.08 -4.93
CA ALA A 120 -29.59 32.11 -4.87
C ALA A 120 -30.09 33.28 -4.00
N ASP A 121 -29.48 33.49 -2.83
CA ASP A 121 -29.82 34.59 -1.94
C ASP A 121 -29.50 35.96 -2.56
N ALA A 122 -28.37 36.10 -3.25
CA ALA A 122 -28.04 37.32 -4.00
C ALA A 122 -29.10 37.62 -5.08
N HIS A 123 -29.57 36.62 -5.82
CA HIS A 123 -30.66 36.77 -6.78
C HIS A 123 -31.99 37.12 -6.11
N ARG A 124 -32.31 36.51 -4.97
CA ARG A 124 -33.53 36.84 -4.19
C ARG A 124 -33.51 38.29 -3.72
N LEU A 125 -32.40 38.77 -3.17
CA LEU A 125 -32.24 40.15 -2.72
C LEU A 125 -32.35 41.15 -3.88
N ARG A 126 -31.74 40.84 -5.03
CA ARG A 126 -31.85 41.65 -6.25
C ARG A 126 -33.29 41.72 -6.78
N ASN A 127 -34.01 40.60 -6.78
CA ASN A 127 -35.39 40.57 -7.24
C ASN A 127 -36.33 41.31 -6.27
N ALA A 128 -36.12 41.17 -4.95
CA ALA A 128 -36.88 41.89 -3.94
C ALA A 128 -36.66 43.41 -4.05
N SER A 129 -35.41 43.86 -4.13
CA SER A 129 -35.09 45.29 -4.29
C SER A 129 -35.65 45.89 -5.58
N ASN A 130 -35.58 45.17 -6.70
CA ASN A 130 -36.21 45.59 -7.95
C ASN A 130 -37.73 45.72 -7.80
N SER A 131 -38.42 44.72 -7.21
CA SER A 131 -39.86 44.78 -6.98
C SER A 131 -40.27 45.99 -6.14
N THR A 132 -39.55 46.29 -5.05
CA THR A 132 -39.80 47.46 -4.20
C THR A 132 -39.54 48.77 -4.94
N ALA A 133 -38.50 48.83 -5.78
CA ALA A 133 -38.19 49.99 -6.62
C ALA A 133 -39.27 50.24 -7.70
N PHE A 134 -39.84 49.19 -8.28
CA PHE A 134 -40.96 49.32 -9.22
C PHE A 134 -42.24 49.82 -8.54
N GLN A 135 -42.55 49.31 -7.34
CA GLN A 135 -43.73 49.76 -6.58
C GLN A 135 -43.60 51.23 -6.13
N THR A 136 -42.45 51.63 -5.60
CA THR A 136 -42.21 53.02 -5.17
C THR A 136 -42.27 54.01 -6.34
N LYS A 137 -41.71 53.67 -7.51
CA LYS A 137 -41.85 54.48 -8.73
C LYS A 137 -43.31 54.60 -9.18
N ALA A 138 -44.09 53.51 -9.13
CA ALA A 138 -45.51 53.54 -9.51
C ALA A 138 -46.38 54.38 -8.55
N ILE A 139 -46.02 54.45 -7.27
CA ILE A 139 -46.71 55.31 -6.29
C ILE A 139 -46.33 56.78 -6.52
N SER A 140 -45.05 57.08 -6.78
CA SER A 140 -44.58 58.43 -7.05
C SER A 140 -45.16 59.02 -8.34
N THR A 141 -45.29 58.24 -9.42
CA THR A 141 -45.93 58.71 -10.65
C THR A 141 -47.43 58.96 -10.48
N LYS A 142 -48.15 58.15 -9.70
CA LYS A 142 -49.56 58.40 -9.37
C LYS A 142 -49.75 59.65 -8.52
N ALA A 143 -48.87 59.91 -7.55
CA ALA A 143 -48.93 61.11 -6.71
C ALA A 143 -48.66 62.40 -7.51
N ASN A 144 -47.72 62.39 -8.45
CA ASN A 144 -47.43 63.55 -9.30
C ASN A 144 -48.51 63.80 -10.37
N ALA A 145 -49.14 62.75 -10.89
CA ALA A 145 -50.26 62.88 -11.83
C ALA A 145 -51.55 63.42 -11.18
N SER A 146 -51.74 63.16 -9.88
CA SER A 146 -52.90 63.70 -9.13
C SER A 146 -52.70 65.13 -8.64
N PHE A 147 -51.47 65.65 -8.67
CA PHE A 147 -51.16 67.05 -8.31
C PHE A 147 -51.17 68.02 -9.52
N THR A 148 -51.23 67.52 -10.75
CA THR A 148 -51.18 68.33 -11.98
C THR A 148 -52.55 68.61 -12.61
N VAL A 149 -53.65 68.21 -11.96
CA VAL A 149 -55.02 68.55 -12.38
C VAL A 149 -55.54 69.68 -11.50
N THR A 150 -55.06 70.90 -11.75
CA THR A 150 -55.74 72.14 -11.37
C THR A 150 -55.14 73.29 -12.18
N ALA A 151 -55.81 73.60 -13.28
CA ALA A 151 -55.73 74.87 -14.00
C ALA A 151 -57.14 75.17 -14.54
#